data_AF-A0A944NZ37-F1
#
_entry.id   AF-A0A944NZ37-F1
#
_cell.length_a   1.000
_cell.length_b   1.000
_cell.length_c   1.000
_cell.angle_alpha   90.00
_cell.angle_beta   90.00
_cell.angle_gamma   90.00
#
_symmetry.space_group_name_H-M   'P 1'
#
loop_
_entity.id
_entity.type
_entity.pdbx_description
1 polymer ?
#
loop_
_entity_poly.entity_id
_entity_poly.type
_entity_poly.pdbx_seq_one_letter_code
_entity_poly.pdbx_strand_id
1 'polypeptide(L)'
;MTPDSELSEREYFARVRQYPDLFVGRATFHMVVAFLTGYDQHAARHGGAGLDGLREWLFARRGKECDHAWPGVALHIALPHGWRHIHELPPEDDARAVEVLFRLLDEFLAERETAQAP
;
A
#
# COMPACT_ATOMS: atom_id res chain seq x y z
N MET A 1 -5.29 3.48 -24.64
CA MET A 1 -4.82 3.26 -23.26
C MET A 1 -5.07 4.56 -22.52
N THR A 2 -5.89 4.54 -21.48
CA THR A 2 -6.15 5.73 -20.65
C THR A 2 -4.83 6.19 -20.02
N PRO A 3 -4.46 7.49 -20.13
CA PRO A 3 -3.32 8.04 -19.42
C PRO A 3 -3.44 7.82 -17.91
N ASP A 4 -2.33 7.58 -17.21
CA ASP A 4 -2.35 7.35 -15.75
C ASP A 4 -2.93 8.56 -14.99
N SER A 5 -2.82 9.78 -15.56
CA SER A 5 -3.39 11.01 -15.00
C SER A 5 -4.93 11.09 -15.06
N GLU A 6 -5.58 10.22 -15.83
CA GLU A 6 -7.04 10.17 -15.98
C GLU A 6 -7.68 9.03 -15.18
N LEU A 7 -6.88 8.16 -14.55
CA LEU A 7 -7.35 7.08 -13.70
C LEU A 7 -7.75 7.62 -12.32
N SER A 8 -8.81 7.06 -11.73
CA SER A 8 -9.00 7.19 -10.27
C SER A 8 -7.79 6.60 -9.53
N GLU A 9 -7.57 7.00 -8.27
CA GLU A 9 -6.48 6.44 -7.48
C GLU A 9 -6.59 4.92 -7.36
N ARG A 10 -7.81 4.40 -7.19
CA ARG A 10 -8.06 2.97 -7.12
C ARG A 10 -7.71 2.25 -8.42
N GLU A 11 -8.10 2.81 -9.58
CA GLU A 11 -7.72 2.25 -10.88
C GLU A 11 -6.21 2.32 -11.12
N TYR A 12 -5.56 3.42 -10.73
CA TYR A 12 -4.11 3.56 -10.81
C TYR A 12 -3.40 2.46 -10.01
N PHE A 13 -3.77 2.25 -8.76
CA PHE A 13 -3.15 1.20 -7.94
C PHE A 13 -3.53 -0.22 -8.35
N ALA A 14 -4.71 -0.43 -8.95
CA ALA A 14 -5.05 -1.69 -9.59
C ALA A 14 -4.11 -2.01 -10.77
N ARG A 15 -3.72 -0.98 -11.54
CA ARG A 15 -2.71 -1.12 -12.60
C ARG A 15 -1.31 -1.41 -12.04
N VAL A 16 -0.91 -0.72 -10.97
CA VAL A 16 0.36 -1.00 -10.28
C VAL A 16 0.40 -2.45 -9.78
N ARG A 17 -0.69 -2.95 -9.20
CA ARG A 17 -0.83 -4.35 -8.77
C ARG A 17 -0.70 -5.34 -9.94
N GLN A 18 -1.24 -4.98 -11.11
CA GLN A 18 -1.21 -5.86 -12.29
C GLN A 18 0.20 -5.97 -12.89
N TYR A 19 1.01 -4.91 -12.80
CA TYR A 19 2.34 -4.85 -13.40
C TYR A 19 3.40 -4.26 -12.45
N PRO A 20 3.59 -4.81 -11.24
CA PRO A 20 4.38 -4.14 -10.22
C PRO A 20 5.86 -4.00 -10.61
N ASP A 21 6.40 -4.98 -11.33
CA ASP A 21 7.77 -4.93 -11.84
C ASP A 21 8.03 -3.75 -12.80
N LEU A 22 6.99 -3.23 -13.48
CA LEU A 22 7.13 -2.05 -14.33
C LEU A 22 7.42 -0.78 -13.51
N PHE A 23 6.90 -0.72 -12.28
CA PHE A 23 7.04 0.45 -11.40
C PHE A 23 8.27 0.37 -10.51
N VAL A 24 8.65 -0.84 -10.08
CA VAL A 24 9.69 -1.02 -9.07
C VAL A 24 10.85 -1.93 -9.49
N GLY A 25 10.85 -2.45 -10.72
CA GLY A 25 11.87 -3.34 -11.30
C GLY A 25 11.81 -4.78 -10.76
N ARG A 26 11.61 -4.93 -9.45
CA ARG A 26 11.32 -6.20 -8.78
C ARG A 26 10.31 -5.96 -7.67
N ALA A 27 9.14 -6.59 -7.79
CA ALA A 27 8.01 -6.44 -6.89
C ALA A 27 8.20 -7.14 -5.54
N THR A 28 9.19 -6.70 -4.75
CA THR A 28 9.28 -7.09 -3.33
C THR A 28 8.46 -6.16 -2.45
N PHE A 29 8.09 -6.61 -1.25
CA PHE A 29 7.31 -5.78 -0.33
C PHE A 29 8.03 -4.48 -0.02
N HIS A 30 9.35 -4.55 0.25
CA HIS A 30 10.17 -3.36 0.49
C HIS A 30 10.14 -2.37 -0.68
N MET A 31 10.27 -2.85 -1.91
CA MET A 31 10.30 -2.00 -3.10
C MET A 31 8.95 -1.36 -3.38
N VAL A 32 7.85 -2.10 -3.20
CA VAL A 32 6.49 -1.54 -3.33
C VAL A 32 6.23 -0.49 -2.24
N VAL A 33 6.64 -0.74 -1.00
CA VAL A 33 6.53 0.24 0.08
C VAL A 33 7.34 1.50 -0.20
N ALA A 34 8.55 1.37 -0.74
CA ALA A 34 9.39 2.53 -1.11
C ALA A 34 8.70 3.38 -2.19
N PHE A 35 8.11 2.73 -3.20
CA PHE A 35 7.32 3.40 -4.23
C PHE A 35 6.11 4.14 -3.65
N LEU A 36 5.29 3.47 -2.83
CA LEU A 36 4.12 4.07 -2.17
C LEU A 36 4.52 5.24 -1.25
N THR A 37 5.64 5.10 -0.55
CA THR A 37 6.19 6.17 0.31
C THR A 37 6.59 7.39 -0.52
N GLY A 38 7.23 7.18 -1.68
CA GLY A 38 7.57 8.27 -2.60
C GLY A 38 6.33 8.94 -3.20
N TYR A 39 5.32 8.16 -3.58
CA TYR A 39 4.03 8.65 -4.05
C TYR A 39 3.35 9.55 -3.01
N ASP A 40 3.28 9.09 -1.76
CA ASP A 40 2.67 9.82 -0.65
C ASP A 40 3.44 11.11 -0.31
N GLN A 41 4.78 11.04 -0.26
CA GLN A 41 5.61 12.23 -0.04
C GLN A 41 5.46 13.27 -1.16
N HIS A 42 5.35 12.84 -2.42
CA HIS A 42 5.10 13.75 -3.54
C HIS A 42 3.73 14.41 -3.40
N ALA A 43 2.67 13.65 -3.09
CA ALA A 43 1.33 14.18 -2.87
C ALA A 43 1.33 15.24 -1.75
N ALA A 44 1.91 14.92 -0.59
CA ALA A 44 2.02 15.83 0.54
C ALA A 44 2.79 17.13 0.20
N ARG A 45 3.84 17.06 -0.63
CA ARG A 45 4.62 18.22 -1.07
C ARG A 45 3.88 19.11 -2.07
N HIS A 46 2.98 18.55 -2.86
CA HIS A 46 2.35 19.22 -4.01
C HIS A 46 0.83 19.40 -3.86
N GLY A 47 0.26 19.11 -2.69
CA GLY A 47 -1.16 19.36 -2.37
C GLY A 47 -2.13 18.29 -2.87
N GLY A 48 -1.65 17.06 -3.14
CA GLY A 48 -2.50 15.90 -3.42
C GLY A 48 -2.88 15.16 -2.15
N ALA A 49 -3.97 14.37 -2.20
CA ALA A 49 -4.46 13.59 -1.06
C ALA A 49 -3.59 12.38 -0.72
N GLY A 50 -2.87 11.82 -1.70
CA GLY A 50 -1.95 10.69 -1.49
C GLY A 50 -2.61 9.53 -0.73
N LEU A 51 -1.89 9.03 0.27
CA LEU A 51 -2.34 7.97 1.17
C LEU A 51 -2.80 8.53 2.53
N ASP A 52 -3.28 9.78 2.57
CA ASP A 52 -3.79 10.41 3.79
C ASP A 52 -4.86 9.53 4.46
N GLY A 53 -4.63 9.19 5.74
CA GLY A 53 -5.50 8.33 6.54
C GLY A 53 -5.23 6.82 6.42
N LEU A 54 -4.35 6.37 5.52
CA LEU A 54 -4.03 4.94 5.35
C LEU A 54 -3.48 4.34 6.65
N ARG A 55 -2.61 5.08 7.36
CA ARG A 55 -2.04 4.62 8.62
C ARG A 55 -3.15 4.34 9.64
N GLU A 56 -3.98 5.33 9.93
CA GLU A 56 -5.06 5.24 10.91
C GLU A 56 -6.03 4.10 10.55
N TRP A 57 -6.34 3.96 9.27
CA TRP A 57 -7.17 2.89 8.73
C TRP A 57 -6.55 1.49 8.95
N LEU A 58 -5.24 1.33 8.72
CA LEU A 58 -4.52 0.06 8.98
C LEU A 58 -4.47 -0.27 10.47
N PHE A 59 -4.27 0.73 11.33
CA PHE A 59 -4.26 0.54 12.79
C PHE A 59 -5.61 0.07 13.31
N ALA A 60 -6.71 0.67 12.83
CA ALA A 60 -8.07 0.25 13.19
C ALA A 60 -8.33 -1.23 12.82
N ARG A 61 -7.84 -1.68 11.66
CA ARG A 61 -8.00 -3.05 11.18
C ARG A 61 -7.11 -4.07 11.88
N ARG A 62 -5.91 -3.69 12.30
CA ARG A 62 -5.03 -4.57 13.09
C ARG A 62 -5.59 -4.86 14.49
N GLY A 63 -6.32 -3.90 15.07
CA GLY A 63 -6.92 -4.04 16.41
C GLY A 63 -5.89 -4.16 17.55
N LYS A 64 -4.62 -3.81 17.30
CA LYS A 64 -3.52 -3.82 18.29
C LYS A 64 -2.61 -2.63 18.06
N GLU A 65 -2.18 -1.99 19.14
CA GLU A 65 -1.18 -0.93 19.11
C GLU A 65 0.17 -1.44 18.59
N CYS A 66 0.86 -0.61 17.80
CA CYS A 66 2.12 -0.92 17.14
C CYS A 66 2.98 0.34 17.10
N ASP A 67 4.27 0.23 17.44
CA ASP A 67 5.21 1.34 17.25
C ASP A 67 5.76 1.41 15.81
N HIS A 68 5.43 0.43 14.97
CA HIS A 68 5.86 0.45 13.58
C HIS A 68 5.06 1.45 12.77
N ALA A 69 5.73 2.10 11.80
CA ALA A 69 5.06 2.84 10.74
C ALA A 69 4.09 1.95 9.94
N TRP A 70 3.25 2.57 9.12
CA TRP A 70 2.21 1.88 8.35
C TRP A 70 2.70 0.62 7.57
N PRO A 71 3.93 0.55 7.02
CA PRO A 71 4.39 -0.67 6.35
C PRO A 71 4.52 -1.86 7.30
N GLY A 72 4.98 -1.62 8.53
CA GLY A 72 5.08 -2.66 9.55
C GLY A 72 3.69 -3.13 10.00
N VAL A 73 2.71 -2.24 10.05
CA VAL A 73 1.31 -2.61 10.33
C VAL A 73 0.75 -3.50 9.22
N ALA A 74 0.98 -3.16 7.95
CA ALA A 74 0.62 -4.01 6.81
C ALA A 74 1.30 -5.39 6.89
N LEU A 75 2.57 -5.47 7.28
CA LEU A 75 3.26 -6.74 7.49
C LEU A 75 2.68 -7.57 8.63
N HIS A 76 2.30 -6.96 9.75
CA HIS A 76 1.64 -7.68 10.84
C HIS A 76 0.28 -8.27 10.41
N ILE A 77 -0.42 -7.62 9.49
CA ILE A 77 -1.66 -8.14 8.90
C ILE A 77 -1.36 -9.29 7.93
N ALA A 78 -0.31 -9.17 7.10
CA ALA A 78 0.04 -10.19 6.12
C ALA A 78 0.69 -11.44 6.73
N LEU A 79 1.55 -11.24 7.72
CA LEU A 79 2.44 -12.24 8.33
C LEU A 79 2.18 -12.31 9.86
N PRO A 80 1.04 -12.86 10.30
CA PRO A 80 0.65 -12.86 11.71
C PRO A 80 1.58 -13.70 12.61
N HIS A 81 2.37 -14.59 12.02
CA HIS A 81 3.37 -15.40 12.72
C HIS A 81 4.72 -14.67 12.91
N GLY A 82 4.82 -13.43 12.45
CA GLY A 82 5.98 -12.57 12.60
C GLY A 82 6.89 -12.53 11.37
N TRP A 83 7.81 -11.58 11.42
CA TRP A 83 8.82 -11.27 10.40
C TRP A 83 9.99 -10.58 11.10
N ARG A 84 11.19 -10.62 10.50
CA ARG A 84 12.39 -10.00 11.10
C ARG A 84 12.72 -8.65 10.50
N HIS A 85 12.95 -8.63 9.19
CA HIS A 85 13.38 -7.43 8.48
C HIS A 85 12.54 -7.24 7.21
N ILE A 86 12.01 -6.03 7.04
CA ILE A 86 11.16 -5.65 5.90
C ILE A 86 11.84 -5.88 4.53
N HIS A 87 13.18 -5.85 4.47
CA HIS A 87 13.97 -6.00 3.25
C HIS A 87 14.52 -7.42 3.04
N GLU A 88 14.29 -8.34 3.97
CA GLU A 88 14.80 -9.72 3.93
C GLU A 88 13.68 -10.73 4.22
N LEU A 89 12.52 -10.53 3.60
CA LEU A 89 11.43 -11.49 3.69
C LEU A 89 11.76 -12.73 2.85
N PRO A 90 11.45 -13.95 3.36
CA PRO A 90 11.44 -15.15 2.52
C PRO A 90 10.54 -14.94 1.29
N PRO A 91 10.87 -15.53 0.11
CA PRO A 91 10.12 -15.27 -1.12
C PRO A 91 8.60 -15.48 -1.02
N GLU A 92 8.16 -16.50 -0.28
CA GLU A 92 6.74 -16.78 -0.06
C GLU A 92 6.06 -15.72 0.82
N ASP A 93 6.74 -15.29 1.89
CA ASP A 93 6.25 -14.23 2.78
C ASP A 93 6.24 -12.88 2.08
N ASP A 94 7.24 -12.59 1.25
CA ASP A 94 7.35 -11.36 0.48
C ASP A 94 6.20 -11.26 -0.55
N ALA A 95 5.96 -12.33 -1.31
CA ALA A 95 4.85 -12.40 -2.26
C ALA A 95 3.49 -12.24 -1.57
N ARG A 96 3.29 -12.93 -0.44
CA ARG A 96 2.08 -12.79 0.40
C ARG A 96 1.92 -11.36 0.92
N ALA A 97 2.99 -10.74 1.38
CA ALA A 97 2.95 -9.39 1.90
C ALA A 97 2.60 -8.36 0.82
N VAL A 98 3.13 -8.51 -0.40
CA VAL A 98 2.76 -7.67 -1.56
C VAL A 98 1.29 -7.85 -1.92
N GLU A 99 0.80 -9.09 -1.97
CA GLU A 99 -0.61 -9.37 -2.27
C GLU A 99 -1.55 -8.73 -1.25
N VAL A 100 -1.26 -8.92 0.05
CA VAL A 100 -2.05 -8.34 1.13
C VAL A 100 -1.99 -6.81 1.12
N LEU A 101 -0.82 -6.22 0.84
CA LEU A 101 -0.67 -4.77 0.74
C LEU A 101 -1.58 -4.18 -0.34
N PHE A 102 -1.59 -4.75 -1.54
CA PHE A 102 -2.47 -4.26 -2.62
C PHE A 102 -3.96 -4.49 -2.33
N ARG A 103 -4.31 -5.59 -1.64
CA ARG A 103 -5.68 -5.80 -1.18
C ARG A 103 -6.11 -4.73 -0.17
N LEU A 104 -5.27 -4.45 0.83
CA LEU A 104 -5.53 -3.42 1.83
C LEU A 104 -5.66 -2.04 1.17
N LEU A 105 -4.84 -1.75 0.17
CA LEU A 105 -4.89 -0.50 -0.58
C LEU A 105 -6.20 -0.38 -1.38
N ASP A 106 -6.64 -1.45 -2.06
CA ASP A 106 -7.93 -1.45 -2.78
C ASP A 106 -9.11 -1.21 -1.84
N GLU A 107 -9.15 -1.89 -0.69
CA GLU A 107 -10.21 -1.74 0.30
C GLU A 107 -10.24 -0.32 0.89
N PHE A 108 -9.07 0.24 1.24
CA PHE A 108 -8.94 1.61 1.73
C PHE A 108 -9.48 2.64 0.72
N LEU A 109 -9.09 2.50 -0.55
CA LEU A 109 -9.50 3.42 -1.61
C LEU A 109 -10.99 3.28 -1.92
N ALA A 110 -11.53 2.07 -1.91
CA ALA A 110 -12.97 1.84 -2.11
C ALA A 110 -13.82 2.50 -1.01
N GLU A 111 -13.40 2.37 0.25
CA GLU A 111 -14.06 3.05 1.38
C GLU A 111 -13.96 4.58 1.25
N ARG A 112 -12.80 5.09 0.83
CA ARG A 112 -12.56 6.52 0.62
C ARG A 112 -13.43 7.09 -0.50
N GLU A 113 -13.51 6.42 -1.64
CA GLU A 113 -14.39 6.79 -2.76
C GLU A 113 -15.86 6.82 -2.33
N THR A 114 -16.29 5.82 -1.56
CA THR A 114 -17.67 5.74 -1.04
C THR A 114 -17.98 6.89 -0.08
N ALA A 115 -17.03 7.28 0.78
CA ALA A 115 -17.20 8.40 1.71
C ALA A 115 -17.20 9.78 1.02
N GLN A 116 -16.67 9.87 -0.19
CA GLN A 116 -16.61 11.10 -1.00
C GLN A 116 -17.75 11.22 -2.02
N ALA A 117 -18.54 10.16 -2.21
CA ALA A 117 -19.71 10.18 -3.06
C ALA A 117 -20.80 11.10 -2.45
N PRO A 118 -21.51 11.92 -3.27
CA PRO A 118 -22.48 12.90 -2.82
C PRO A 118 -23.78 12.30 -2.23
#